data_AF-A0A852PQE4-F1
#
_entry.id   AF-A0A852PQE4-F1
#
_cell.length_a   1.000
_cell.length_b   1.000
_cell.length_c   1.000
_cell.angle_alpha   90.00
_cell.angle_beta   90.00
_cell.angle_gamma   90.00
#
_symmetry.space_group_name_H-M   'P 1'
#
loop_
_entity.id
_entity.type
_entity.pdbx_description
1 polymer ?
#
loop_
_entity_poly.entity_id
_entity_poly.type
_entity_poly.pdbx_seq_one_letter_code
_entity_poly.pdbx_strand_id
1 'polypeptide(L)'
;RCRRARGGRALHDLLKALELLELLCVNLLLCPWRREIRSLKTFTGNFVYYIQPVLPDDIVTAVLEKIGYIATTATEFSLVKKRNNEEMKQTAFEIFLARIECETILEMTNEEKHGNLEKSLQKGTQTHQHQDEEEEEQTPQRGDAESLENREHSETSLCLAPQQKCSATQAVSSEAGGNQRLQ
;
A
#
# COMPACT_ATOMS: atom_id res chain seq x y z
N ARG A 1 -3.69 2.59 33.80
CA ARG A 1 -4.63 2.07 32.77
C ARG A 1 -3.93 2.18 31.40
N CYS A 2 -3.82 1.10 30.63
CA CYS A 2 -2.90 1.02 29.49
C CYS A 2 -3.34 1.88 28.28
N ARG A 3 -2.52 2.86 27.86
CA ARG A 3 -2.77 3.67 26.66
C ARG A 3 -2.60 2.86 25.37
N ARG A 4 -1.55 2.02 25.27
CA ARG A 4 -1.25 1.16 24.09
C ARG A 4 -2.46 0.30 23.65
N ALA A 5 -3.18 -0.30 24.61
CA ALA A 5 -4.35 -1.14 24.32
C ALA A 5 -5.62 -0.37 23.88
N ARG A 6 -5.60 0.97 23.91
CA ARG A 6 -6.61 1.81 23.23
C ARG A 6 -6.15 2.22 21.83
N GLY A 7 -4.87 2.59 21.67
CA GLY A 7 -4.30 2.98 20.38
C GLY A 7 -4.50 1.92 19.28
N GLY A 8 -4.21 0.65 19.57
CA GLY A 8 -4.35 -0.43 18.58
C GLY A 8 -5.79 -0.69 18.09
N ARG A 9 -6.83 -0.29 18.85
CA ARG A 9 -8.21 -0.31 18.33
C ARG A 9 -8.49 0.91 17.46
N ALA A 10 -8.23 2.11 17.97
CA ALA A 10 -8.42 3.35 17.20
C ALA A 10 -7.67 3.33 15.85
N LEU A 11 -6.49 2.70 15.78
CA LEU A 11 -5.74 2.50 14.54
C LEU A 11 -6.41 1.53 13.57
N HIS A 12 -6.97 0.42 14.07
CA HIS A 12 -7.75 -0.53 13.27
C HIS A 12 -9.07 0.09 12.78
N ASP A 13 -9.73 0.89 13.62
CA ASP A 13 -10.96 1.60 13.29
C ASP A 13 -10.69 2.68 12.21
N LEU A 14 -9.57 3.40 12.31
CA LEU A 14 -9.07 4.33 11.29
C LEU A 14 -8.69 3.62 9.98
N LEU A 15 -8.02 2.47 10.04
CA LEU A 15 -7.69 1.64 8.88
C LEU A 15 -8.95 1.27 8.10
N LYS A 16 -10.04 0.90 8.79
CA LYS A 16 -11.34 0.61 8.15
C LYS A 16 -12.01 1.85 7.54
N ALA A 17 -11.83 3.04 8.13
CA ALA A 17 -12.27 4.30 7.50
C ALA A 17 -11.49 4.61 6.21
N LEU A 18 -10.16 4.44 6.23
CA LEU A 18 -9.28 4.68 5.10
C LEU A 18 -9.55 3.70 3.94
N GLU A 19 -9.77 2.41 4.24
CA GLU A 19 -10.17 1.39 3.26
C GLU A 19 -11.48 1.75 2.54
N LEU A 20 -12.47 2.31 3.26
CA LEU A 20 -13.73 2.76 2.67
C LEU A 20 -13.57 4.04 1.84
N LEU A 21 -12.69 4.95 2.22
CA LEU A 21 -12.37 6.16 1.45
C LEU A 21 -11.54 5.84 0.20
N GLU A 22 -10.59 4.89 0.28
CA GLU A 22 -9.87 4.34 -0.87
C GLU A 22 -10.85 3.68 -1.85
N LEU A 23 -11.75 2.83 -1.34
CA LEU A 23 -12.77 2.17 -2.15
C LEU A 23 -13.73 3.18 -2.81
N LEU A 24 -14.07 4.28 -2.13
CA LEU A 24 -14.83 5.38 -2.74
C LEU A 24 -14.06 6.01 -3.89
N CYS A 25 -12.76 6.28 -3.72
CA CYS A 25 -11.89 6.84 -4.76
C CYS A 25 -11.74 5.89 -5.96
N VAL A 26 -11.53 4.59 -5.73
CA VAL A 26 -11.44 3.57 -6.77
C VAL A 26 -12.75 3.44 -7.55
N ASN A 27 -13.91 3.40 -6.87
CA ASN A 27 -15.21 3.40 -7.55
C ASN A 27 -15.47 4.70 -8.33
N LEU A 28 -14.91 5.82 -7.88
CA LEU A 28 -15.01 7.13 -8.51
C LEU A 28 -14.04 7.33 -9.69
N LEU A 29 -12.96 6.55 -9.76
CA LEU A 29 -12.10 6.39 -10.94
C LEU A 29 -12.75 5.45 -11.97
N LEU A 30 -13.27 4.30 -11.52
CA LEU A 30 -13.73 3.22 -12.39
C LEU A 30 -15.21 3.33 -12.83
N CYS A 31 -16.06 4.03 -12.07
CA CYS A 31 -17.52 4.05 -12.26
C CYS A 31 -18.21 5.42 -11.99
N PRO A 32 -17.65 6.59 -12.39
CA PRO A 32 -18.22 7.92 -12.12
C PRO A 32 -19.61 8.22 -12.77
N TRP A 33 -20.18 7.26 -13.50
CA TRP A 33 -21.56 7.33 -14.01
C TRP A 33 -22.61 6.76 -13.06
N ARG A 34 -22.23 5.95 -12.07
CA ARG A 34 -23.18 5.33 -11.12
C ARG A 34 -23.84 6.38 -10.24
N ARG A 35 -25.12 6.19 -9.92
CA ARG A 35 -25.90 7.14 -9.09
C ARG A 35 -25.31 7.28 -7.68
N GLU A 36 -24.96 6.17 -7.03
CA GLU A 36 -24.31 6.19 -5.69
C GLU A 36 -22.93 6.86 -5.67
N ILE A 37 -22.28 7.03 -6.83
CA ILE A 37 -20.97 7.70 -6.99
C ILE A 37 -21.14 9.16 -7.45
N ARG A 38 -22.34 9.54 -7.92
CA ARG A 38 -22.69 10.93 -8.26
C ARG A 38 -23.38 11.68 -7.13
N SER A 39 -24.06 10.97 -6.24
CA SER A 39 -24.72 11.49 -5.05
C SER A 39 -24.45 10.56 -3.88
N LEU A 40 -23.75 11.08 -2.88
CA LEU A 40 -23.22 10.39 -1.71
C LEU A 40 -23.95 10.88 -0.46
N LYS A 41 -24.28 9.97 0.46
CA LYS A 41 -25.07 10.24 1.67
C LYS A 41 -24.28 9.84 2.91
N THR A 42 -23.93 10.79 3.77
CA THR A 42 -23.12 10.53 4.98
C THR A 42 -23.93 9.88 6.11
N PHE A 43 -25.26 9.86 6.00
CA PHE A 43 -26.14 9.08 6.89
C PHE A 43 -26.23 7.58 6.53
N THR A 44 -25.36 7.09 5.64
CA THR A 44 -25.28 5.65 5.32
C THR A 44 -24.42 4.90 6.33
N GLY A 45 -24.70 3.60 6.53
CA GLY A 45 -24.01 2.78 7.53
C GLY A 45 -22.48 2.81 7.44
N ASN A 46 -21.91 2.86 6.24
CA ASN A 46 -20.45 2.94 6.07
C ASN A 46 -19.85 4.23 6.67
N PHE A 47 -20.54 5.36 6.49
CA PHE A 47 -20.10 6.64 7.07
C PHE A 47 -20.34 6.68 8.58
N VAL A 48 -21.53 6.31 9.03
CA VAL A 48 -21.94 6.38 10.45
C VAL A 48 -21.16 5.41 11.35
N TYR A 49 -20.85 4.18 10.87
CA TYR A 49 -20.22 3.16 11.71
C TYR A 49 -18.68 3.10 11.61
N TYR A 50 -18.08 3.61 10.53
CA TYR A 50 -16.62 3.51 10.33
C TYR A 50 -15.93 4.87 10.15
N ILE A 51 -16.52 5.82 9.44
CA ILE A 51 -15.85 7.10 9.12
C ILE A 51 -16.03 8.12 10.26
N GLN A 52 -17.28 8.47 10.61
CA GLN A 52 -17.57 9.47 11.64
C GLN A 52 -17.01 9.16 13.04
N PRO A 53 -16.87 7.89 13.48
CA PRO A 53 -16.26 7.60 14.79
C PRO A 53 -14.75 7.90 14.91
N VAL A 54 -14.05 8.11 13.79
CA VAL A 54 -12.58 8.29 13.75
C VAL A 54 -12.09 9.50 12.94
N LEU A 55 -12.92 10.06 12.06
CA LEU A 55 -12.62 11.29 11.30
C LEU A 55 -13.65 12.39 11.59
N PRO A 56 -13.22 13.59 12.01
CA PRO A 56 -14.10 14.76 12.16
C PRO A 56 -14.81 15.15 10.86
N ASP A 57 -16.04 15.65 10.95
CA ASP A 57 -16.88 15.97 9.78
C ASP A 57 -16.23 17.02 8.84
N ASP A 58 -15.41 17.94 9.35
CA ASP A 58 -14.63 18.90 8.55
C ASP A 58 -13.52 18.22 7.74
N ILE A 59 -12.82 17.23 8.32
CA ILE A 59 -11.83 16.41 7.62
C ILE A 59 -12.50 15.53 6.56
N VAL A 60 -13.66 14.93 6.88
CA VAL A 60 -14.47 14.18 5.90
C VAL A 60 -14.90 15.08 4.74
N THR A 61 -15.37 16.30 5.04
CA THR A 61 -15.77 17.29 4.03
C THR A 61 -14.60 17.66 3.13
N ALA A 62 -13.43 18.02 3.69
CA ALA A 62 -12.26 18.41 2.92
C ALA A 62 -11.72 17.28 2.02
N VAL A 63 -11.78 16.02 2.48
CA VAL A 63 -11.41 14.85 1.65
C VAL A 63 -12.40 14.64 0.50
N LEU A 64 -13.71 14.77 0.75
CA LEU A 64 -14.75 14.66 -0.28
C LEU A 64 -14.64 15.79 -1.32
N GLU A 65 -14.32 17.01 -0.90
CA GLU A 65 -14.10 18.16 -1.79
C GLU A 65 -12.86 17.97 -2.69
N LYS A 66 -11.73 17.53 -2.12
CA LYS A 66 -10.51 17.18 -2.88
C LYS A 66 -10.75 16.15 -4.00
N ILE A 67 -11.58 15.13 -3.75
CA ILE A 67 -11.92 14.12 -4.78
C ILE A 67 -13.06 14.55 -5.73
N GLY A 68 -13.55 15.78 -5.57
CA GLY A 68 -14.42 16.49 -6.49
C GLY A 68 -15.92 16.40 -6.19
N TYR A 69 -16.32 16.07 -4.96
CA TYR A 69 -17.68 16.31 -4.50
C TYR A 69 -17.85 17.78 -4.04
N ILE A 70 -19.09 18.20 -3.89
CA ILE A 70 -19.47 19.41 -3.16
C ILE A 70 -20.64 19.07 -2.23
N ALA A 71 -20.65 19.62 -1.02
CA ALA A 71 -21.78 19.49 -0.11
C ALA A 71 -23.03 20.13 -0.73
N THR A 72 -24.13 19.38 -0.86
CA THR A 72 -25.42 19.87 -1.34
C THR A 72 -26.47 19.98 -0.23
N THR A 73 -26.28 19.25 0.87
CA THR A 73 -26.96 19.47 2.16
C THR A 73 -25.98 19.17 3.31
N ALA A 74 -26.42 19.29 4.56
CA ALA A 74 -25.63 18.89 5.72
C ALA A 74 -25.26 17.39 5.78
N THR A 75 -25.91 16.52 4.98
CA THR A 75 -25.66 15.07 4.98
C THR A 75 -25.56 14.46 3.58
N GLU A 76 -25.52 15.29 2.53
CA GLU A 76 -25.49 14.85 1.13
C GLU A 76 -24.45 15.63 0.32
N PHE A 77 -23.71 14.91 -0.52
CA PHE A 77 -22.65 15.42 -1.36
C PHE A 77 -22.90 15.01 -2.82
N SER A 78 -22.59 15.88 -3.78
CA SER A 78 -22.79 15.62 -5.21
C SER A 78 -21.51 15.83 -6.01
N LEU A 79 -21.27 14.98 -7.01
CA LEU A 79 -20.04 15.01 -7.82
C LEU A 79 -20.04 16.18 -8.82
N VAL A 80 -18.98 16.98 -8.81
CA VAL A 80 -18.84 18.18 -9.67
C VAL A 80 -18.57 17.78 -11.13
N LYS A 81 -19.32 18.37 -12.06
CA LYS A 81 -19.29 18.03 -13.51
C LYS A 81 -17.94 18.25 -14.20
N LYS A 82 -17.12 19.20 -13.72
CA LYS A 82 -15.75 19.45 -14.18
C LYS A 82 -14.80 19.41 -12.98
N ARG A 83 -14.11 18.30 -12.80
CA ARG A 83 -13.19 18.02 -11.69
C ARG A 83 -11.73 18.08 -12.15
N ASN A 84 -10.83 18.49 -11.25
CA ASN A 84 -9.40 18.24 -11.36
C ASN A 84 -9.09 16.75 -11.13
N ASN A 85 -8.85 15.99 -12.21
CA ASN A 85 -8.62 14.54 -12.08
C ASN A 85 -7.25 14.20 -11.48
N GLU A 86 -6.25 15.07 -11.57
CA GLU A 86 -4.92 14.78 -11.00
C GLU A 86 -4.91 14.96 -9.48
N GLU A 87 -5.55 16.01 -8.97
CA GLU A 87 -5.77 16.24 -7.53
C GLU A 87 -6.59 15.12 -6.87
N MET A 88 -7.58 14.57 -7.59
CA MET A 88 -8.34 13.41 -7.11
C MET A 88 -7.54 12.10 -7.13
N LYS A 89 -6.68 11.86 -8.15
CA LYS A 89 -5.73 10.73 -8.12
C LYS A 89 -4.73 10.87 -6.97
N GLN A 90 -4.18 12.07 -6.79
CA GLN A 90 -3.24 12.40 -5.74
C GLN A 90 -3.86 12.15 -4.36
N THR A 91 -5.09 12.63 -4.14
CA THR A 91 -5.83 12.40 -2.88
C THR A 91 -6.15 10.91 -2.66
N ALA A 92 -6.53 10.17 -3.71
CA ALA A 92 -6.73 8.73 -3.64
C ALA A 92 -5.44 7.98 -3.24
N PHE A 93 -4.29 8.42 -3.77
CA PHE A 93 -2.98 7.88 -3.43
C PHE A 93 -2.53 8.26 -2.01
N GLU A 94 -2.81 9.49 -1.56
CA GLU A 94 -2.61 9.93 -0.17
C GLU A 94 -3.40 9.05 0.82
N ILE A 95 -4.66 8.74 0.52
CA ILE A 95 -5.50 7.85 1.35
C ILE A 95 -4.95 6.42 1.38
N PHE A 96 -4.54 5.89 0.22
CA PHE A 96 -3.90 4.56 0.13
C PHE A 96 -2.61 4.51 0.96
N LEU A 97 -1.71 5.48 0.80
CA LEU A 97 -0.46 5.55 1.58
C LEU A 97 -0.73 5.64 3.08
N ALA A 98 -1.70 6.45 3.51
CA ALA A 98 -2.10 6.54 4.91
C ALA A 98 -2.62 5.20 5.46
N ARG A 99 -3.31 4.38 4.65
CA ARG A 99 -3.73 3.03 5.06
C ARG A 99 -2.53 2.11 5.24
N ILE A 100 -1.59 2.08 4.27
CA ILE A 100 -0.38 1.25 4.35
C ILE A 100 0.51 1.65 5.54
N GLU A 101 0.61 2.95 5.85
CA GLU A 101 1.30 3.44 7.04
C GLU A 101 0.60 2.97 8.33
N CYS A 102 -0.73 3.05 8.40
CA CYS A 102 -1.51 2.53 9.53
C CYS A 102 -1.37 1.01 9.71
N GLU A 103 -1.33 0.25 8.62
CA GLU A 103 -1.07 -1.20 8.62
C GLU A 103 0.33 -1.51 9.16
N THR A 104 1.35 -0.81 8.66
CA THR A 104 2.75 -0.98 9.11
C THR A 104 2.91 -0.65 10.60
N ILE A 105 2.26 0.41 11.09
CA ILE A 105 2.27 0.77 12.53
C ILE A 105 1.52 -0.28 13.37
N LEU A 106 0.44 -0.86 12.85
CA LEU A 106 -0.31 -1.92 13.54
C LEU A 106 0.52 -3.20 13.66
N GLU A 107 1.24 -3.58 12.60
CA GLU A 107 2.19 -4.70 12.59
C GLU A 107 3.36 -4.48 13.57
N MET A 108 4.10 -3.37 13.45
CA MET A 108 5.22 -3.06 14.37
C MET A 108 4.78 -3.08 15.83
N THR A 109 3.61 -2.49 16.14
CA THR A 109 3.09 -2.49 17.52
C THR A 109 2.54 -3.84 17.96
N ASN A 110 2.31 -4.82 17.08
CA ASN A 110 2.02 -6.22 17.42
C ASN A 110 3.29 -7.02 17.69
N GLU A 111 4.34 -6.86 16.88
CA GLU A 111 5.64 -7.53 17.11
C GLU A 111 6.30 -7.06 18.41
N GLU A 112 6.16 -5.77 18.79
CA GLU A 112 6.53 -5.30 20.14
C GLU A 112 5.82 -6.05 21.29
N LYS A 113 4.59 -6.56 21.08
CA LYS A 113 3.88 -7.39 22.07
C LYS A 113 4.43 -8.83 22.08
N HIS A 114 5.04 -9.27 20.99
CA HIS A 114 5.69 -10.58 20.83
C HIS A 114 7.18 -10.58 21.22
N GLY A 115 7.62 -9.58 22.00
CA GLY A 115 8.95 -9.45 22.64
C GLY A 115 9.29 -10.52 23.68
N ASN A 116 9.00 -11.78 23.35
CA ASN A 116 9.38 -13.00 24.08
C ASN A 116 10.00 -14.07 23.16
N LEU A 117 10.15 -13.79 21.85
CA LEU A 117 10.74 -14.72 20.89
C LEU A 117 12.24 -14.95 21.16
N GLU A 118 13.02 -13.94 21.55
CA GLU A 118 14.44 -14.13 21.89
C GLU A 118 14.66 -15.10 23.08
N LYS A 119 13.68 -15.24 23.98
CA LYS A 119 13.78 -16.15 25.13
C LYS A 119 13.61 -17.62 24.76
N SER A 120 13.17 -17.95 23.54
CA SER A 120 13.18 -19.34 23.07
C SER A 120 14.55 -19.76 22.54
N LEU A 121 15.38 -18.83 22.03
CA LEU A 121 16.66 -19.16 21.40
C LEU A 121 17.77 -19.51 22.43
N GLN A 122 17.74 -18.90 23.62
CA GLN A 122 18.72 -19.18 24.69
C GLN A 122 18.66 -20.63 25.24
N LYS A 123 17.61 -21.41 24.94
CA LYS A 123 17.54 -22.83 25.32
C LYS A 123 18.37 -23.76 24.43
N GLY A 124 18.97 -23.26 23.35
CA GLY A 124 19.75 -24.07 22.41
C GLY A 124 21.19 -24.40 22.82
N THR A 125 21.73 -23.79 23.90
CA THR A 125 23.20 -23.72 24.11
C THR A 125 23.70 -24.30 25.44
N GLN A 126 22.84 -24.81 26.33
CA GLN A 126 23.27 -25.36 27.64
C GLN A 126 22.49 -26.60 28.11
N THR A 127 22.79 -27.77 27.53
CA THR A 127 22.71 -29.07 28.24
C THR A 127 23.72 -30.06 27.62
N HIS A 128 24.99 -30.03 28.08
CA HIS A 128 25.87 -31.18 28.36
C HIS A 128 27.28 -30.68 28.68
N GLN A 129 27.60 -30.55 29.97
CA GLN A 129 28.96 -30.61 30.49
C GLN A 129 28.91 -31.29 31.85
N HIS A 130 29.62 -32.42 31.93
CA HIS A 130 30.02 -33.26 33.07
C HIS A 130 29.96 -34.72 32.58
N GLN A 131 30.88 -35.60 32.95
CA GLN A 131 32.28 -35.46 33.38
C GLN A 131 32.81 -36.90 33.46
N ASP A 132 34.06 -37.16 33.08
CA ASP A 132 34.96 -38.13 33.73
C ASP A 132 36.32 -38.08 33.02
N GLU A 133 37.37 -38.45 33.75
CA GLU A 133 38.76 -38.46 33.31
C GLU A 133 39.30 -39.91 33.39
N GLU A 134 40.16 -40.33 32.46
CA GLU A 134 41.41 -41.11 32.67
C GLU A 134 41.94 -41.78 31.38
N GLU A 135 43.22 -41.46 31.11
CA GLU A 135 44.34 -42.18 30.44
C GLU A 135 44.25 -43.10 29.18
N GLU A 136 45.44 -43.20 28.56
CA GLU A 136 46.02 -44.20 27.63
C GLU A 136 45.53 -44.42 26.16
N GLU A 137 46.35 -43.83 25.27
CA GLU A 137 47.11 -44.50 24.19
C GLU A 137 46.49 -44.85 22.80
N GLN A 138 47.42 -45.09 21.86
CA GLN A 138 47.30 -45.77 20.55
C GLN A 138 46.54 -45.07 19.39
N THR A 139 47.35 -44.38 18.57
CA THR A 139 47.19 -44.33 17.09
C THR A 139 47.50 -45.74 16.51
N PRO A 140 47.09 -46.17 15.28
CA PRO A 140 47.35 -45.43 14.03
C PRO A 140 46.42 -45.69 12.80
N GLN A 141 46.82 -45.08 11.66
CA GLN A 141 46.40 -45.36 10.27
C GLN A 141 44.97 -44.92 9.86
N ARG A 142 44.64 -44.79 8.56
CA ARG A 142 45.34 -44.30 7.34
C ARG A 142 44.28 -44.29 6.22
N GLY A 143 44.17 -43.21 5.44
CA GLY A 143 43.29 -43.14 4.27
C GLY A 143 43.77 -42.05 3.32
N ASP A 144 44.17 -42.44 2.12
CA ASP A 144 44.81 -41.57 1.12
C ASP A 144 43.81 -41.09 0.04
N ALA A 145 44.27 -40.15 -0.82
CA ALA A 145 43.68 -39.74 -2.12
C ALA A 145 42.43 -38.81 -2.06
N GLU A 146 42.51 -37.55 -2.55
CA GLU A 146 42.30 -37.08 -3.96
C GLU A 146 40.81 -36.77 -4.29
N SER A 147 40.46 -35.82 -5.15
CA SER A 147 41.22 -34.80 -5.90
C SER A 147 40.41 -33.49 -6.03
N LEU A 148 41.11 -32.36 -6.22
CA LEU A 148 40.52 -31.06 -6.55
C LEU A 148 40.77 -30.75 -8.03
N GLU A 149 39.83 -31.08 -8.93
CA GLU A 149 39.87 -30.54 -10.29
C GLU A 149 38.55 -30.63 -11.08
N ASN A 150 38.48 -29.77 -12.10
CA ASN A 150 37.50 -29.69 -13.19
C ASN A 150 36.12 -29.03 -12.97
N ARG A 151 35.53 -28.30 -13.94
CA ARG A 151 36.07 -27.34 -14.95
C ARG A 151 34.90 -26.83 -15.82
N GLU A 152 34.64 -25.52 -15.75
CA GLU A 152 34.14 -24.61 -16.81
C GLU A 152 32.79 -24.81 -17.56
N HIS A 153 32.23 -23.65 -17.94
CA HIS A 153 31.35 -23.32 -19.08
C HIS A 153 29.98 -24.02 -19.29
N SER A 154 28.93 -23.21 -19.18
CA SER A 154 27.91 -23.05 -20.24
C SER A 154 27.30 -21.66 -20.14
N GLU A 155 27.62 -20.78 -21.10
CA GLU A 155 26.99 -19.46 -21.21
C GLU A 155 25.67 -19.55 -21.98
N THR A 156 24.64 -18.82 -21.54
CA THR A 156 23.40 -18.66 -22.32
C THR A 156 23.03 -17.20 -22.44
N SER A 157 23.57 -16.54 -23.47
CA SER A 157 23.28 -15.15 -23.80
C SER A 157 21.86 -14.98 -24.37
N LEU A 158 21.14 -13.95 -23.92
CA LEU A 158 19.94 -13.43 -24.58
C LEU A 158 19.98 -11.90 -24.62
N CYS A 159 20.54 -11.37 -25.71
CA CYS A 159 20.58 -9.93 -25.99
C CYS A 159 19.18 -9.36 -26.27
N LEU A 160 18.85 -8.23 -25.66
CA LEU A 160 17.69 -7.42 -26.05
C LEU A 160 18.05 -6.52 -27.24
N ALA A 161 17.38 -6.71 -28.37
CA ALA A 161 17.53 -5.88 -29.56
C ALA A 161 16.41 -4.84 -29.67
N PRO A 162 16.70 -3.54 -29.90
CA PRO A 162 15.67 -2.53 -30.15
C PRO A 162 15.21 -2.58 -31.61
N GLN A 163 13.89 -2.57 -31.85
CA GLN A 163 13.31 -2.53 -33.20
C GLN A 163 12.69 -1.16 -33.56
N GLN A 164 12.72 -0.87 -34.85
CA GLN A 164 12.32 0.42 -35.46
C GLN A 164 10.85 0.33 -35.94
N LYS A 165 9.96 1.30 -35.67
CA LYS A 165 9.73 2.62 -36.33
C LYS A 165 8.87 2.53 -37.61
N CYS A 166 8.20 3.64 -37.95
CA CYS A 166 7.32 3.89 -39.12
C CYS A 166 5.89 3.32 -38.95
N SER A 167 4.78 4.06 -39.17
CA SER A 167 4.54 5.46 -39.61
C SER A 167 3.22 5.97 -38.93
N ALA A 168 2.45 7.02 -39.32
CA ALA A 168 2.35 7.81 -40.54
C ALA A 168 1.64 9.20 -40.37
N THR A 169 1.27 9.76 -41.52
CA THR A 169 0.41 10.93 -41.85
C THR A 169 -1.04 10.86 -41.31
N GLN A 170 -1.87 11.92 -41.24
CA GLN A 170 -1.74 13.36 -41.56
C GLN A 170 -2.92 14.13 -40.89
N ALA A 171 -2.74 15.42 -40.57
CA ALA A 171 -3.72 16.51 -40.80
C ALA A 171 -3.20 17.83 -40.22
N VAL A 172 -3.05 18.87 -41.05
CA VAL A 172 -2.87 20.26 -40.61
C VAL A 172 -4.06 21.06 -41.12
N SER A 173 -4.84 21.64 -40.20
CA SER A 173 -5.83 22.68 -40.51
C SER A 173 -5.61 23.86 -39.58
N SER A 174 -5.02 24.92 -40.10
CA SER A 174 -4.90 26.20 -39.41
C SER A 174 -6.11 27.06 -39.74
N GLU A 175 -7.05 27.21 -38.81
CA GLU A 175 -8.08 28.24 -38.91
C GLU A 175 -7.59 29.53 -38.27
N ALA A 176 -7.60 30.63 -39.03
CA ALA A 176 -7.12 31.93 -38.59
C ALA A 176 -8.02 33.07 -39.09
N GLY A 177 -8.53 33.88 -38.16
CA GLY A 177 -9.05 35.23 -38.41
C GLY A 177 -10.38 35.34 -39.18
N GLY A 178 -11.49 35.54 -38.46
CA GLY A 178 -12.84 35.65 -39.07
C GLY A 178 -13.83 36.57 -38.36
N ASN A 179 -13.37 37.59 -37.62
CA ASN A 179 -14.27 38.55 -36.98
C ASN A 179 -14.87 39.55 -37.99
N GLN A 180 -16.17 39.44 -38.29
CA GLN A 180 -17.03 40.62 -38.39
C GLN A 180 -18.54 40.35 -38.26
N ARG A 181 -19.12 41.11 -37.33
CA ARG A 181 -20.55 41.42 -37.17
C ARG A 181 -21.01 42.33 -38.30
N LEU A 182 -22.19 42.09 -38.89
CA LEU A 182 -23.13 43.15 -39.28
C LEU A 182 -24.51 42.60 -39.70
N GLN A 183 -25.53 43.26 -39.15
CA GLN A 183 -26.94 43.39 -39.56
C GLN A 183 -27.71 42.12 -39.99
#